data_AF-A0A932J0B3-F1
#
_entry.id   AF-A0A932J0B3-F1
#
_cell.length_a   1.000
_cell.length_b   1.000
_cell.length_c   1.000
_cell.angle_alpha   90.00
_cell.angle_beta   90.00
_cell.angle_gamma   90.00
#
_symmetry.space_group_name_H-M   'P 1'
#
loop_
_entity.id
_entity.type
_entity.pdbx_description
1 polymer ?
#
loop_
_entity_poly.entity_id
_entity_poly.type
_entity_poly.pdbx_seq_one_letter_code
_entity_poly.pdbx_strand_id
1 'polypeptide(L)'
;MVQVELPEQELNQGVVKLKVVQTKIGKVTVDGQTYFTAENIRHSLPGLVEGQTPNIKKVSASLRMANENPAKKITLQLESSDKEGEVNAVLKVADERVWKLGANLDNTGTTATGKTHLGLLWQHSNLFGLDHVASLQYTTTIEKPSQVAVYGAGYHIPLYSVGDSLDLFASYSDVDSGTVSAGVFDLAVSGKGRVFGVRYNHNLGRFGDYEPKLSYGLDYKAFINSVELKGTQLGKDVTVHPLSVTYSGNKPIKNGELNFTLGLLRNIPGGTDGNSADFNAVRSGAKASYTLLRYSAGMNLSFAKDWQLRLAANGQYTRDALVPGEQFGAGGASSVRGFNERELANDSGLQINAEVYSPNWCNNIGETPVQCRLVLFYDGAYASRNNALAGEQERATIGSVGLGWRFLMSRYLSGQIDWGHVINTGGIAGKAKNQMHFKVNLSY
;
A
#
# COMPACT_ATOMS: atom_id res chain seq x y z
N MET A 1 26.33 -9.82 19.87
CA MET A 1 27.22 -10.95 20.22
C MET A 1 28.39 -10.37 20.99
N VAL A 2 28.19 -10.24 22.29
CA VAL A 2 29.22 -9.78 23.21
C VAL A 2 29.04 -10.64 24.44
N GLN A 3 30.04 -11.45 24.74
CA GLN A 3 30.07 -12.25 25.96
C GLN A 3 31.00 -11.53 26.94
N VAL A 4 30.52 -11.34 28.16
CA VAL A 4 31.34 -10.79 29.24
C VAL A 4 31.73 -11.96 30.11
N GLU A 5 33.01 -12.26 30.14
CA GLU A 5 33.59 -13.36 30.90
C GLU A 5 34.37 -12.79 32.08
N LEU A 6 34.33 -13.51 33.20
CA LEU A 6 35.19 -13.25 34.34
C LEU A 6 36.39 -14.20 34.22
N PRO A 7 37.53 -13.76 33.65
CA PRO A 7 38.72 -14.60 33.61
C PRO A 7 39.22 -14.88 35.02
N GLU A 8 39.91 -16.01 35.18
CA GLU A 8 40.58 -16.37 36.43
C GLU A 8 41.54 -15.26 36.84
N GLN A 9 41.36 -14.74 38.06
CA GLN A 9 42.12 -13.62 38.60
C GLN A 9 42.09 -13.65 40.13
N GLU A 10 43.18 -13.23 40.76
CA GLU A 10 43.20 -13.03 42.21
C GLU A 10 42.57 -11.67 42.57
N LEU A 11 41.67 -11.67 43.56
CA LEU A 11 40.97 -10.49 44.07
C LEU A 11 41.84 -9.66 45.04
N ASN A 12 43.12 -9.53 44.72
CA ASN A 12 44.04 -8.75 45.52
C ASN A 12 43.78 -7.28 45.16
N GLN A 13 43.16 -6.51 46.06
CA GLN A 13 42.83 -5.07 45.95
C GLN A 13 41.39 -4.68 45.50
N GLY A 14 40.44 -5.61 45.45
CA GLY A 14 39.02 -5.26 45.24
C GLY A 14 38.65 -4.78 43.82
N VAL A 15 39.53 -4.97 42.85
CA VAL A 15 39.28 -4.67 41.43
C VAL A 15 38.88 -5.94 40.69
N VAL A 16 37.76 -5.91 39.96
CA VAL A 16 37.29 -7.01 39.11
C VAL A 16 37.52 -6.68 37.64
N LYS A 17 38.33 -7.50 36.96
CA LYS A 17 38.55 -7.41 35.51
C LYS A 17 37.56 -8.28 34.76
N LEU A 18 36.78 -7.67 33.87
CA LEU A 18 35.88 -8.38 32.96
C LEU A 18 36.50 -8.42 31.57
N LYS A 19 36.52 -9.60 30.94
CA LYS A 19 36.95 -9.78 29.56
C LYS A 19 35.74 -9.75 28.65
N VAL A 20 35.71 -8.80 27.72
CA VAL A 20 34.65 -8.69 26.74
C VAL A 20 35.08 -9.42 25.47
N VAL A 21 34.48 -10.57 25.19
CA VAL A 21 34.74 -11.36 23.99
C VAL A 21 33.70 -10.99 22.93
N GLN A 22 34.19 -10.48 21.81
CA GLN A 22 33.37 -10.17 20.64
C GLN A 22 33.53 -11.28 19.62
N THR A 23 32.45 -12.05 19.42
CA THR A 23 32.43 -13.12 18.44
C THR A 23 32.45 -12.54 17.03
N LYS A 24 33.30 -13.08 16.16
CA LYS A 24 33.40 -12.68 14.76
C LYS A 24 32.61 -13.63 13.86
N ILE A 25 32.18 -13.16 12.70
CA ILE A 25 31.66 -14.06 11.66
C ILE A 25 32.84 -14.83 11.04
N GLY A 26 32.77 -16.16 11.05
CA GLY A 26 33.72 -17.04 10.39
C GLY A 26 33.45 -17.11 8.90
N LYS A 27 32.53 -17.98 8.49
CA LYS A 27 32.05 -18.12 7.10
C LYS A 27 30.61 -17.67 6.96
N VAL A 28 30.27 -17.07 5.81
CA VAL A 28 28.89 -16.81 5.42
C VAL A 28 28.51 -17.72 4.25
N THR A 29 27.53 -18.59 4.44
CA THR A 29 27.05 -19.51 3.40
C THR A 29 25.61 -19.18 3.02
N VAL A 30 25.27 -19.40 1.75
CA VAL A 30 23.92 -19.24 1.22
C VAL A 30 23.42 -20.60 0.76
N ASP A 31 22.21 -20.95 1.18
CA ASP A 31 21.63 -22.26 0.93
C ASP A 31 20.14 -22.14 0.58
N GLY A 32 19.67 -22.97 -0.36
CA GLY A 32 18.27 -23.04 -0.81
C GLY A 32 17.87 -22.08 -1.94
N GLN A 33 18.77 -21.21 -2.41
CA GLN A 33 18.49 -20.30 -3.52
C GLN A 33 18.42 -21.02 -4.87
N THR A 34 17.40 -20.72 -5.67
CA THR A 34 17.21 -21.28 -7.01
C THR A 34 17.18 -20.18 -8.08
N TYR A 35 16.49 -19.07 -7.81
CA TYR A 35 16.29 -17.97 -8.76
C TYR A 35 17.19 -16.75 -8.48
N PHE A 36 17.76 -16.67 -7.29
CA PHE A 36 18.69 -15.62 -6.88
C PHE A 36 20.12 -16.16 -6.77
N THR A 37 21.12 -15.33 -7.07
CA THR A 37 22.53 -15.71 -6.90
C THR A 37 22.94 -15.58 -5.44
N ALA A 38 23.92 -16.38 -4.99
CA ALA A 38 24.47 -16.24 -3.64
C ALA A 38 25.05 -14.83 -3.39
N GLU A 39 25.63 -14.21 -4.43
CA GLU A 39 26.12 -12.83 -4.37
C GLU A 39 25.01 -11.82 -4.10
N ASN A 40 23.87 -11.92 -4.81
CA ASN A 40 22.70 -11.08 -4.54
C ASN A 40 22.21 -11.24 -3.09
N ILE A 41 22.12 -12.48 -2.60
CA ILE A 41 21.66 -12.76 -1.23
C ILE A 41 22.61 -12.14 -0.20
N ARG A 42 23.93 -12.24 -0.42
CA ARG A 42 24.93 -11.60 0.44
C ARG A 42 24.87 -10.07 0.36
N HIS A 43 24.62 -9.52 -0.82
CA HIS A 43 24.48 -8.08 -1.02
C HIS A 43 23.31 -7.49 -0.22
N SER A 44 22.23 -8.26 0.00
CA SER A 44 21.13 -7.86 0.87
C SER A 44 21.50 -7.70 2.36
N LEU A 45 22.69 -8.16 2.78
CA LEU A 45 23.13 -8.15 4.19
C LEU A 45 24.56 -7.58 4.34
N PRO A 46 24.79 -6.29 4.02
CA PRO A 46 26.12 -5.69 4.01
C PRO A 46 26.81 -5.65 5.38
N GLY A 47 26.05 -5.81 6.48
CA GLY A 47 26.59 -5.91 7.84
C GLY A 47 27.13 -7.29 8.24
N LEU A 48 27.01 -8.30 7.38
CA LEU A 48 27.44 -9.67 7.63
C LEU A 48 28.76 -9.96 6.90
N VAL A 49 29.86 -9.47 7.46
CA VAL A 49 31.20 -9.55 6.85
C VAL A 49 32.07 -10.55 7.61
N GLU A 50 32.70 -11.46 6.88
CA GLU A 50 33.63 -12.47 7.40
C GLU A 50 34.83 -11.78 8.09
N GLY A 51 35.25 -12.32 9.23
CA GLY A 51 36.30 -11.77 10.09
C GLY A 51 35.89 -10.57 10.94
N GLN A 52 34.66 -10.07 10.82
CA GLN A 52 34.16 -8.91 11.58
C GLN A 52 33.08 -9.31 12.59
N THR A 53 32.97 -8.52 13.67
CA THR A 53 31.85 -8.65 14.63
C THR A 53 30.62 -7.96 14.06
N PRO A 54 29.49 -8.67 13.87
CA PRO A 54 28.33 -8.13 13.19
C PRO A 54 27.57 -7.17 14.12
N ASN A 55 27.13 -6.02 13.57
CA ASN A 55 26.16 -5.19 14.24
C ASN A 55 24.76 -5.79 14.04
N ILE A 56 24.29 -6.52 15.05
CA ILE A 56 23.00 -7.23 15.00
C ILE A 56 21.84 -6.31 14.64
N LYS A 57 21.83 -5.05 15.12
CA LYS A 57 20.76 -4.11 14.77
C LYS A 57 20.74 -3.80 13.27
N LYS A 58 21.92 -3.58 12.66
CA LYS A 58 22.05 -3.33 11.21
C LYS A 58 21.70 -4.58 10.41
N VAL A 59 22.24 -5.75 10.79
CA VAL A 59 21.94 -7.02 10.11
C VAL A 59 20.44 -7.33 10.15
N SER A 60 19.78 -7.15 11.30
CA SER A 60 18.33 -7.33 11.42
C SER A 60 17.53 -6.32 10.59
N ALA A 61 18.02 -5.08 10.43
CA ALA A 61 17.40 -4.08 9.55
C ALA A 61 17.49 -4.50 8.08
N SER A 62 18.68 -4.86 7.59
CA SER A 62 18.87 -5.30 6.21
C SER A 62 18.14 -6.62 5.93
N LEU A 63 18.08 -7.55 6.90
CA LEU A 63 17.32 -8.80 6.76
C LEU A 63 15.81 -8.57 6.64
N ARG A 64 15.27 -7.65 7.44
CA ARG A 64 13.85 -7.26 7.33
C ARG A 64 13.57 -6.68 5.94
N MET A 65 14.41 -5.77 5.49
CA MET A 65 14.32 -5.17 4.15
C MET A 65 14.40 -6.22 3.04
N ALA A 66 15.34 -7.15 3.13
CA ALA A 66 15.49 -8.21 2.13
C ALA A 66 14.24 -9.10 2.07
N ASN A 67 13.53 -9.23 3.20
CA ASN A 67 12.26 -9.94 3.32
C ASN A 67 11.03 -9.11 2.89
N GLU A 68 11.19 -7.84 2.52
CA GLU A 68 10.16 -7.07 1.81
C GLU A 68 10.09 -7.47 0.32
N ASN A 69 11.13 -8.12 -0.21
CA ASN A 69 11.13 -8.61 -1.59
C ASN A 69 10.03 -9.69 -1.79
N PRO A 70 9.18 -9.55 -2.82
CA PRO A 70 8.04 -10.44 -3.04
C PRO A 70 8.39 -11.82 -3.65
N ALA A 71 9.66 -12.06 -4.01
CA ALA A 71 10.13 -13.30 -4.63
C ALA A 71 11.19 -14.03 -3.79
N LYS A 72 11.56 -13.56 -2.60
CA LYS A 72 12.46 -14.29 -1.70
C LYS A 72 12.19 -14.03 -0.22
N LYS A 73 12.51 -15.03 0.59
CA LYS A 73 12.61 -14.94 2.06
C LYS A 73 13.94 -15.49 2.53
N ILE A 74 14.63 -14.74 3.38
CA ILE A 74 15.93 -15.08 3.95
C ILE A 74 15.77 -15.25 5.47
N THR A 75 16.32 -16.35 5.98
CA THR A 75 16.49 -16.58 7.42
C THR A 75 17.98 -16.69 7.73
N LEU A 76 18.45 -15.92 8.72
CA LEU A 76 19.81 -16.03 9.23
C LEU A 76 19.87 -17.04 10.36
N GLN A 77 20.68 -18.09 10.19
CA GLN A 77 21.02 -19.07 11.21
C GLN A 77 22.49 -18.91 11.58
N LEU A 78 22.80 -19.08 12.86
CA LEU A 78 24.16 -18.99 13.38
C LEU A 78 24.58 -20.35 13.88
N GLU A 79 25.70 -20.84 13.37
CA GLU A 79 26.23 -22.16 13.63
C GLU A 79 27.63 -22.06 14.26
N SER A 80 28.02 -23.09 15.00
CA SER A 80 29.36 -23.18 15.58
C SER A 80 30.45 -23.14 14.49
N SER A 81 31.54 -22.43 14.77
CA SER A 81 32.75 -22.46 13.93
C SER A 81 33.79 -23.41 14.51
N ASP A 82 34.65 -23.96 13.65
CA ASP A 82 35.83 -24.73 14.06
C ASP A 82 36.91 -23.83 14.70
N LYS A 83 36.83 -22.51 14.49
CA LYS A 83 37.75 -21.53 15.07
C LYS A 83 37.14 -20.90 16.32
N GLU A 84 37.92 -20.91 17.40
CA GLU A 84 37.53 -20.28 18.66
C GLU A 84 37.28 -18.77 18.49
N GLY A 85 36.19 -18.27 19.08
CA GLY A 85 35.78 -16.87 18.96
C GLY A 85 35.09 -16.50 17.64
N GLU A 86 34.79 -17.48 16.78
CA GLU A 86 34.04 -17.28 15.53
C GLU A 86 32.70 -18.05 15.54
N VAL A 87 31.73 -17.55 14.79
CA VAL A 87 30.48 -18.26 14.44
C VAL A 87 30.24 -18.19 12.94
N ASN A 88 29.75 -19.28 12.37
CA ASN A 88 29.35 -19.31 10.97
C ASN A 88 27.92 -18.77 10.82
N ALA A 89 27.65 -18.10 9.71
CA ALA A 89 26.34 -17.57 9.39
C ALA A 89 25.80 -18.26 8.14
N VAL A 90 24.66 -18.94 8.28
CA VAL A 90 23.98 -19.64 7.20
C VAL A 90 22.72 -18.87 6.82
N LEU A 91 22.66 -18.42 5.57
CA LEU A 91 21.52 -17.73 4.98
C LEU A 91 20.64 -18.75 4.27
N LYS A 92 19.58 -19.20 4.94
CA LYS A 92 18.57 -20.08 4.36
C LYS A 92 17.62 -19.25 3.50
N VAL A 93 17.48 -19.60 2.24
CA VAL A 93 16.70 -18.88 1.24
C VAL A 93 15.55 -19.75 0.77
N ALA A 94 14.35 -19.19 0.79
CA ALA A 94 13.21 -19.69 0.04
C ALA A 94 12.87 -18.66 -1.03
N ASP A 95 13.12 -18.97 -2.30
CA ASP A 95 12.84 -18.07 -3.41
C ASP A 95 11.82 -18.65 -4.40
N GLU A 96 11.17 -17.74 -5.11
CA GLU A 96 10.24 -18.02 -6.19
C GLU A 96 10.74 -17.34 -7.46
N ARG A 97 10.05 -17.61 -8.58
CA ARG A 97 10.36 -16.99 -9.86
C ARG A 97 10.36 -15.46 -9.74
N VAL A 98 11.41 -14.82 -10.25
CA VAL A 98 11.62 -13.38 -10.09
C VAL A 98 10.56 -12.53 -10.80
N TRP A 99 9.91 -13.07 -11.83
CA TRP A 99 8.82 -12.41 -12.53
C TRP A 99 7.47 -13.00 -12.16
N LYS A 100 6.45 -12.13 -12.08
CA LYS A 100 5.04 -12.49 -11.85
C LYS A 100 4.17 -11.82 -12.90
N LEU A 101 3.15 -12.52 -13.36
CA LEU A 101 2.11 -12.00 -14.26
C LEU A 101 0.76 -12.07 -13.56
N GLY A 102 0.00 -10.99 -13.62
CA GLY A 102 -1.32 -10.89 -13.04
C GLY A 102 -2.35 -10.42 -14.04
N ALA A 103 -3.58 -10.87 -13.87
CA ALA A 103 -4.74 -10.32 -14.54
C ALA A 103 -5.88 -10.16 -13.53
N ASN A 104 -6.65 -9.09 -13.63
CA ASN A 104 -7.85 -8.91 -12.82
C ASN A 104 -9.05 -8.49 -13.67
N LEU A 105 -10.23 -8.97 -13.27
CA LEU A 105 -11.52 -8.56 -13.81
C LEU A 105 -12.38 -8.03 -12.69
N ASP A 106 -12.99 -6.86 -12.87
CA ASP A 106 -13.96 -6.31 -11.92
C ASP A 106 -15.00 -5.46 -12.63
N ASN A 107 -16.08 -5.09 -11.94
CA ASN A 107 -17.16 -4.27 -12.50
C ASN A 107 -17.22 -2.83 -11.95
N THR A 108 -16.06 -2.25 -11.61
CA THR A 108 -15.99 -0.88 -11.08
C THR A 108 -16.07 0.21 -12.15
N GLY A 109 -16.19 -0.17 -13.43
CA GLY A 109 -16.36 0.76 -14.54
C GLY A 109 -17.75 1.39 -14.64
N THR A 110 -17.95 2.28 -15.62
CA THR A 110 -19.21 3.02 -15.81
C THR A 110 -19.96 2.60 -17.06
N THR A 111 -21.25 2.95 -17.16
CA THR A 111 -22.00 2.74 -18.41
C THR A 111 -21.42 3.54 -19.59
N ALA A 112 -20.79 4.68 -19.31
CA ALA A 112 -20.18 5.53 -20.35
C ALA A 112 -18.92 4.89 -20.93
N THR A 113 -18.04 4.36 -20.07
CA THR A 113 -16.69 3.91 -20.44
C THR A 113 -16.53 2.39 -20.50
N GLY A 114 -17.58 1.62 -20.18
CA GLY A 114 -17.54 0.16 -20.05
C GLY A 114 -17.52 -0.23 -18.57
N LYS A 115 -18.28 -1.28 -18.21
CA LYS A 115 -18.48 -1.64 -16.80
C LYS A 115 -17.41 -2.59 -16.31
N THR A 116 -16.90 -3.46 -17.18
CA THR A 116 -15.99 -4.53 -16.80
C THR A 116 -14.55 -4.11 -17.06
N HIS A 117 -13.80 -3.81 -16.00
CA HIS A 117 -12.37 -3.56 -16.10
C HIS A 117 -11.60 -4.87 -16.30
N LEU A 118 -10.62 -4.82 -17.20
CA LEU A 118 -9.54 -5.79 -17.33
C LEU A 118 -8.24 -5.09 -16.96
N GLY A 119 -7.59 -5.57 -15.90
CA GLY A 119 -6.24 -5.17 -15.54
C GLY A 119 -5.24 -6.27 -15.85
N LEU A 120 -4.06 -5.86 -16.31
CA LEU A 120 -2.89 -6.70 -16.52
C LEU A 120 -1.74 -6.14 -15.69
N LEU A 121 -1.00 -7.02 -15.02
CA LEU A 121 0.14 -6.67 -14.18
C LEU A 121 1.34 -7.52 -14.59
N TRP A 122 2.50 -6.89 -14.72
CA TRP A 122 3.79 -7.56 -14.80
C TRP A 122 4.69 -7.03 -13.69
N GLN A 123 5.42 -7.91 -13.02
CA GLN A 123 6.39 -7.55 -12.00
C GLN A 123 7.69 -8.31 -12.22
N HIS A 124 8.83 -7.65 -11.96
CA HIS A 124 10.15 -8.28 -11.90
C HIS A 124 10.85 -7.88 -10.60
N SER A 125 11.20 -8.85 -9.76
CA SER A 125 11.58 -8.65 -8.36
C SER A 125 13.09 -8.74 -8.10
N ASN A 126 13.89 -8.81 -9.16
CA ASN A 126 15.35 -8.85 -9.06
C ASN A 126 16.04 -8.17 -10.25
N LEU A 127 15.62 -6.96 -10.60
CA LEU A 127 16.27 -6.26 -11.71
C LEU A 127 17.74 -6.00 -11.40
N PHE A 128 18.58 -6.23 -12.41
CA PHE A 128 20.03 -6.08 -12.35
C PHE A 128 20.74 -6.95 -11.29
N GLY A 129 20.05 -7.92 -10.69
CA GLY A 129 20.61 -8.71 -9.58
C GLY A 129 20.72 -7.94 -8.26
N LEU A 130 19.97 -6.84 -8.09
CA LEU A 130 20.09 -5.93 -6.95
C LEU A 130 18.84 -5.89 -6.06
N ASP A 131 17.90 -6.83 -6.21
CA ASP A 131 16.59 -6.85 -5.54
C ASP A 131 15.67 -5.67 -5.87
N HIS A 132 16.01 -4.91 -6.92
CA HIS A 132 15.13 -3.86 -7.40
C HIS A 132 13.85 -4.49 -7.95
N VAL A 133 12.70 -3.96 -7.54
CA VAL A 133 11.39 -4.45 -7.98
C VAL A 133 10.80 -3.44 -8.96
N ALA A 134 10.59 -3.85 -10.21
CA ALA A 134 9.80 -3.09 -11.17
C ALA A 134 8.42 -3.72 -11.35
N SER A 135 7.44 -2.86 -11.62
CA SER A 135 6.08 -3.27 -11.96
C SER A 135 5.51 -2.40 -13.07
N LEU A 136 4.72 -3.02 -13.94
CA LEU A 136 3.95 -2.36 -14.98
C LEU A 136 2.51 -2.85 -14.90
N GLN A 137 1.57 -1.92 -14.93
CA GLN A 137 0.14 -2.21 -14.95
C GLN A 137 -0.52 -1.53 -16.14
N TYR A 138 -1.47 -2.21 -16.75
CA TYR A 138 -2.39 -1.66 -17.72
C TYR A 138 -3.83 -2.02 -17.36
N THR A 139 -4.74 -1.05 -17.34
CA THR A 139 -6.16 -1.28 -17.13
C THR A 139 -6.98 -0.65 -18.24
N THR A 140 -7.97 -1.40 -18.73
CA THR A 140 -8.93 -0.99 -19.76
C THR A 140 -10.31 -1.60 -19.45
N THR A 141 -11.33 -1.34 -20.27
CA THR A 141 -12.62 -2.02 -20.20
C THR A 141 -12.78 -3.05 -21.30
N ILE A 142 -13.49 -4.15 -21.01
CA ILE A 142 -13.80 -5.17 -22.02
C ILE A 142 -14.76 -4.61 -23.07
N GLU A 143 -15.77 -3.86 -22.64
CA GLU A 143 -16.84 -3.41 -23.53
C GLU A 143 -16.42 -2.24 -24.44
N LYS A 144 -15.51 -1.38 -23.96
CA LYS A 144 -15.09 -0.16 -24.68
C LYS A 144 -13.59 0.12 -24.47
N PRO A 145 -12.69 -0.75 -24.95
CA PRO A 145 -11.26 -0.67 -24.65
C PRO A 145 -10.58 0.62 -25.15
N SER A 146 -11.15 1.31 -26.15
CA SER A 146 -10.65 2.60 -26.64
C SER A 146 -11.04 3.81 -25.77
N GLN A 147 -11.90 3.62 -24.76
CA GLN A 147 -12.40 4.68 -23.87
C GLN A 147 -11.70 4.69 -22.51
N VAL A 148 -10.91 3.65 -22.20
CA VAL A 148 -10.21 3.49 -20.92
C VAL A 148 -8.81 2.95 -21.18
N ALA A 149 -7.81 3.75 -20.87
CA ALA A 149 -6.41 3.40 -20.90
C ALA A 149 -5.72 4.00 -19.68
N VAL A 150 -5.49 3.14 -18.69
CA VAL A 150 -4.78 3.49 -17.46
C VAL A 150 -3.47 2.73 -17.41
N TYR A 151 -2.36 3.45 -17.34
CA TYR A 151 -1.02 2.89 -17.23
C TYR A 151 -0.43 3.22 -15.87
N GLY A 152 0.19 2.24 -15.24
CA GLY A 152 0.96 2.41 -14.01
C GLY A 152 2.34 1.80 -14.14
N ALA A 153 3.36 2.48 -13.62
CA ALA A 153 4.70 1.97 -13.49
C ALA A 153 5.23 2.25 -12.08
N GLY A 154 5.86 1.26 -11.47
CA GLY A 154 6.45 1.36 -10.13
C GLY A 154 7.86 0.78 -10.11
N TYR A 155 8.76 1.41 -9.36
CA TYR A 155 10.13 0.97 -9.16
C TYR A 155 10.56 1.13 -7.70
N HIS A 156 10.99 0.05 -7.08
CA HIS A 156 11.42 0.01 -5.68
C HIS A 156 12.90 -0.35 -5.58
N ILE A 157 13.64 0.43 -4.81
CA ILE A 157 15.09 0.30 -4.60
C ILE A 157 15.36 0.11 -3.10
N PRO A 158 15.81 -1.09 -2.66
CA PRO A 158 16.25 -1.29 -1.29
C PRO A 158 17.64 -0.68 -1.05
N LEU A 159 17.80 0.08 0.04
CA LEU A 159 19.05 0.72 0.45
C LEU A 159 19.61 0.01 1.70
N TYR A 160 20.16 -1.18 1.51
CA TYR A 160 20.53 -2.11 2.59
C TYR A 160 21.53 -1.56 3.62
N SER A 161 22.39 -0.61 3.23
CA SER A 161 23.41 -0.01 4.10
C SER A 161 22.81 0.83 5.23
N VAL A 162 21.64 1.42 4.98
CA VAL A 162 20.88 2.26 5.93
C VAL A 162 19.61 1.57 6.41
N GLY A 163 19.12 0.56 5.69
CA GLY A 163 17.89 -0.15 6.02
C GLY A 163 16.62 0.58 5.58
N ASP A 164 16.75 1.47 4.59
CA ASP A 164 15.69 2.32 4.02
C ASP A 164 15.43 1.99 2.55
N SER A 165 14.40 2.55 1.95
CA SER A 165 14.09 2.29 0.53
C SER A 165 13.65 3.55 -0.21
N LEU A 166 13.81 3.51 -1.53
CA LEU A 166 13.36 4.56 -2.44
C LEU A 166 12.37 3.98 -3.44
N ASP A 167 11.19 4.59 -3.52
CA ASP A 167 10.16 4.23 -4.47
C ASP A 167 9.98 5.35 -5.51
N LEU A 168 9.84 4.95 -6.76
CA LEU A 168 9.48 5.80 -7.88
C LEU A 168 8.20 5.26 -8.50
N PHE A 169 7.26 6.13 -8.85
CA PHE A 169 6.06 5.71 -9.55
C PHE A 169 5.62 6.75 -10.58
N ALA A 170 4.96 6.25 -11.61
CA ALA A 170 4.35 7.06 -12.64
C ALA A 170 3.00 6.46 -13.06
N SER A 171 2.03 7.29 -13.38
CA SER A 171 0.80 6.83 -14.01
C SER A 171 0.24 7.82 -15.01
N TYR A 172 -0.56 7.26 -15.91
CA TYR A 172 -1.41 8.00 -16.84
C TYR A 172 -2.82 7.42 -16.76
N SER A 173 -3.83 8.28 -16.77
CA SER A 173 -5.23 7.89 -16.89
C SER A 173 -5.96 8.84 -17.83
N ASP A 174 -6.79 8.29 -18.71
CA ASP A 174 -7.73 9.02 -19.55
C ASP A 174 -9.12 9.15 -18.93
N VAL A 175 -9.37 8.48 -17.81
CA VAL A 175 -10.64 8.46 -17.08
C VAL A 175 -10.49 8.84 -15.60
N ASP A 176 -11.62 9.18 -15.00
CA ASP A 176 -11.76 9.23 -13.54
C ASP A 176 -11.89 7.80 -13.01
N SER A 177 -10.78 7.05 -13.01
CA SER A 177 -10.71 5.73 -12.39
C SER A 177 -10.42 5.86 -10.90
N GLY A 178 -10.83 4.87 -10.10
CA GLY A 178 -10.40 4.71 -8.71
C GLY A 178 -8.93 4.29 -8.59
N THR A 179 -8.62 3.43 -7.63
CA THR A 179 -7.24 3.00 -7.35
C THR A 179 -6.62 2.11 -8.44
N VAL A 180 -5.34 2.33 -8.74
CA VAL A 180 -4.52 1.59 -9.71
C VAL A 180 -3.33 0.98 -8.93
N SER A 181 -3.17 -0.33 -8.95
CA SER A 181 -2.09 -1.03 -8.23
C SER A 181 -0.79 -1.09 -9.04
N ALA A 182 0.15 -0.18 -8.77
CA ALA A 182 1.50 -0.17 -9.33
C ALA A 182 2.45 -1.09 -8.55
N GLY A 183 2.24 -2.42 -8.65
CA GLY A 183 3.12 -3.43 -8.06
C GLY A 183 3.03 -3.50 -6.52
N VAL A 184 4.13 -3.18 -5.83
CA VAL A 184 4.19 -3.15 -4.35
C VAL A 184 3.42 -1.97 -3.75
N PHE A 185 2.83 -1.11 -4.60
CA PHE A 185 2.14 0.12 -4.21
C PHE A 185 0.75 0.20 -4.82
N ASP A 186 -0.23 0.62 -4.02
CA ASP A 186 -1.49 1.12 -4.54
C ASP A 186 -1.35 2.62 -4.82
N LEU A 187 -1.47 3.00 -6.09
CA LEU A 187 -1.54 4.39 -6.50
C LEU A 187 -3.02 4.78 -6.61
N ALA A 188 -3.45 5.69 -5.75
CA ALA A 188 -4.76 6.30 -5.89
C ALA A 188 -4.73 7.23 -7.11
N VAL A 189 -5.26 6.76 -8.25
CA VAL A 189 -5.65 7.63 -9.35
C VAL A 189 -7.02 8.19 -9.00
N SER A 190 -7.18 9.49 -9.13
CA SER A 190 -8.39 10.20 -8.71
C SER A 190 -9.02 11.01 -9.83
N GLY A 191 -8.45 10.93 -11.04
CA GLY A 191 -8.92 11.65 -12.21
C GLY A 191 -8.04 11.43 -13.43
N LYS A 192 -8.55 11.89 -14.57
CA LYS A 192 -7.79 11.98 -15.83
C LYS A 192 -6.52 12.83 -15.63
N GLY A 193 -5.38 12.32 -16.06
CA GLY A 193 -4.12 13.05 -15.90
C GLY A 193 -2.87 12.19 -15.90
N ARG A 194 -1.78 12.80 -15.44
CA ARG A 194 -0.45 12.20 -15.28
C ARG A 194 0.02 12.39 -13.86
N VAL A 195 0.56 11.34 -13.26
CA VAL A 195 1.17 11.38 -11.93
C VAL A 195 2.60 10.88 -12.02
N PHE A 196 3.50 11.56 -11.32
CA PHE A 196 4.84 11.08 -11.03
C PHE A 196 5.10 11.29 -9.55
N GLY A 197 5.82 10.38 -8.90
CA GLY A 197 6.17 10.58 -7.52
C GLY A 197 7.40 9.81 -7.08
N VAL A 198 8.02 10.34 -6.04
CA VAL A 198 9.20 9.78 -5.38
C VAL A 198 8.90 9.67 -3.90
N ARG A 199 9.24 8.54 -3.29
CA ARG A 199 9.06 8.31 -1.86
C ARG A 199 10.30 7.72 -1.23
N TYR A 200 10.84 8.38 -0.22
CA TYR A 200 11.89 7.84 0.64
C TYR A 200 11.27 7.24 1.89
N ASN A 201 11.52 5.97 2.16
CA ASN A 201 11.00 5.24 3.31
C ASN A 201 12.09 5.04 4.35
N HIS A 202 11.97 5.73 5.47
CA HIS A 202 12.86 5.59 6.62
C HIS A 202 12.27 4.59 7.63
N ASN A 203 12.93 3.45 7.80
CA ASN A 203 12.50 2.40 8.72
C ASN A 203 13.11 2.64 10.11
N LEU A 204 12.30 3.14 11.05
CA LEU A 204 12.76 3.64 12.37
C LEU A 204 13.21 2.54 13.36
N GLY A 205 13.25 1.28 12.93
CA GLY A 205 13.53 0.13 13.78
C GLY A 205 12.32 -0.30 14.61
N ARG A 206 12.27 -1.60 14.96
CA ARG A 206 11.14 -2.20 15.69
C ARG A 206 11.22 -1.87 17.18
N PHE A 207 10.09 -1.53 17.79
CA PHE A 207 9.95 -1.39 19.25
C PHE A 207 9.11 -2.54 19.80
N GLY A 208 9.78 -3.59 20.30
CA GLY A 208 9.10 -4.84 20.67
C GLY A 208 8.47 -5.47 19.43
N ASP A 209 7.13 -5.55 19.39
CA ASP A 209 6.40 -6.03 18.23
C ASP A 209 5.97 -4.95 17.22
N TYR A 210 6.11 -3.68 17.59
CA TYR A 210 5.64 -2.54 16.81
C TYR A 210 6.65 -2.09 15.75
N GLU A 211 6.18 -1.90 14.51
CA GLU A 211 6.99 -1.53 13.34
C GLU A 211 6.61 -0.13 12.84
N PRO A 212 7.33 0.92 13.28
CA PRO A 212 7.18 2.27 12.79
C PRO A 212 7.99 2.54 11.52
N LYS A 213 7.42 3.35 10.63
CA LYS A 213 8.05 3.85 9.42
C LYS A 213 7.68 5.32 9.19
N LEU A 214 8.63 6.10 8.68
CA LEU A 214 8.42 7.47 8.26
C LEU A 214 8.71 7.58 6.76
N SER A 215 7.74 8.01 5.98
CA SER A 215 7.86 8.16 4.53
C SER A 215 7.79 9.63 4.13
N TYR A 216 8.74 10.07 3.30
CA TYR A 216 8.78 11.40 2.73
C TYR A 216 8.45 11.30 1.25
N GLY A 217 7.42 12.01 0.79
CA GLY A 217 6.94 11.91 -0.59
C GLY A 217 6.92 13.25 -1.29
N LEU A 218 7.35 13.27 -2.55
CA LEU A 218 7.16 14.39 -3.46
C LEU A 218 6.42 13.88 -4.70
N ASP A 219 5.25 14.45 -4.94
CA ASP A 219 4.38 14.10 -6.04
C ASP A 219 4.29 15.27 -7.04
N TYR A 220 4.16 14.94 -8.33
CA TYR A 220 3.73 15.82 -9.40
C TYR A 220 2.46 15.21 -9.99
N LYS A 221 1.35 15.95 -10.01
CA LYS A 221 0.12 15.48 -10.65
C LYS A 221 -0.48 16.56 -11.53
N ALA A 222 -0.60 16.27 -12.82
CA ALA A 222 -1.26 17.13 -13.79
C ALA A 222 -2.63 16.53 -14.12
N PHE A 223 -3.68 17.16 -13.62
CA PHE A 223 -5.07 16.79 -13.88
C PHE A 223 -5.55 17.48 -15.14
N ILE A 224 -6.11 16.70 -16.06
CA ILE A 224 -6.60 17.17 -17.35
C ILE A 224 -8.13 17.25 -17.30
N ASN A 225 -8.68 18.40 -17.65
CA ASN A 225 -10.11 18.62 -17.64
C ASN A 225 -10.63 18.91 -19.05
N SER A 226 -11.39 17.96 -19.61
CA SER A 226 -11.95 18.06 -20.96
C SER A 226 -13.46 18.34 -20.97
N VAL A 227 -13.98 19.09 -19.99
CA VAL A 227 -15.38 19.53 -20.02
C VAL A 227 -15.54 20.62 -21.08
N GLU A 228 -16.28 20.31 -22.13
CA GLU A 228 -16.66 21.25 -23.18
C GLU A 228 -18.18 21.50 -23.16
N LEU A 229 -18.58 22.75 -23.37
CA LEU A 229 -19.98 23.11 -23.63
C LEU A 229 -20.04 23.88 -24.94
N LYS A 230 -20.72 23.30 -25.94
CA LYS A 230 -20.92 23.91 -27.26
C LYS A 230 -19.60 24.37 -27.94
N GLY A 231 -18.54 23.57 -27.81
CA GLY A 231 -17.22 23.85 -28.41
C GLY A 231 -16.35 24.85 -27.64
N THR A 232 -16.77 25.28 -26.44
CA THR A 232 -15.92 26.05 -25.51
C THR A 232 -15.47 25.13 -24.38
N GLN A 233 -14.16 25.04 -24.14
CA GLN A 233 -13.61 24.32 -22.99
C GLN A 233 -13.97 25.10 -21.71
N LEU A 234 -14.85 24.53 -20.90
CA LEU A 234 -15.24 25.08 -19.60
C LEU A 234 -14.32 24.59 -18.48
N GLY A 235 -13.70 23.43 -18.66
CA GLY A 235 -12.72 22.87 -17.74
C GLY A 235 -11.37 23.55 -17.87
N LYS A 236 -10.68 23.76 -16.74
CA LYS A 236 -9.28 24.16 -16.71
C LYS A 236 -8.43 23.03 -16.14
N ASP A 237 -7.28 22.79 -16.75
CA ASP A 237 -6.27 21.86 -16.24
C ASP A 237 -5.67 22.41 -14.94
N VAL A 238 -5.18 21.52 -14.08
CA VAL A 238 -4.51 21.93 -12.85
C VAL A 238 -3.39 20.99 -12.49
N THR A 239 -2.25 21.57 -12.11
CA THR A 239 -1.06 20.84 -11.67
C THR A 239 -0.83 21.05 -10.17
N VAL A 240 -0.63 19.95 -9.45
CA VAL A 240 -0.29 19.96 -8.03
C VAL A 240 1.12 19.38 -7.83
N HIS A 241 1.83 19.91 -6.85
CA HIS A 241 3.16 19.45 -6.38
C HIS A 241 3.14 19.13 -4.88
N PRO A 242 2.45 18.07 -4.42
CA PRO A 242 2.36 17.77 -3.01
C PRO A 242 3.67 17.27 -2.42
N LEU A 243 4.11 17.91 -1.32
CA LEU A 243 5.14 17.41 -0.42
C LEU A 243 4.48 16.77 0.79
N SER A 244 4.88 15.55 1.16
CA SER A 244 4.29 14.79 2.26
C SER A 244 5.31 14.24 3.25
N VAL A 245 4.88 14.15 4.50
CA VAL A 245 5.52 13.35 5.55
C VAL A 245 4.45 12.45 6.14
N THR A 246 4.68 11.14 6.08
CA THR A 246 3.73 10.12 6.50
C THR A 246 4.35 9.19 7.53
N TYR A 247 3.75 9.12 8.72
CA TYR A 247 4.10 8.14 9.74
C TYR A 247 3.13 6.96 9.64
N SER A 248 3.66 5.74 9.60
CA SER A 248 2.87 4.52 9.60
C SER A 248 3.37 3.55 10.66
N GLY A 249 2.45 2.81 11.26
CA GLY A 249 2.75 1.81 12.27
C GLY A 249 1.98 0.53 12.06
N ASN A 250 2.66 -0.62 12.16
CA ASN A 250 2.02 -1.93 12.21
C ASN A 250 2.34 -2.62 13.54
N LYS A 251 1.36 -3.29 14.13
CA LYS A 251 1.52 -4.04 15.38
C LYS A 251 0.75 -5.36 15.30
N PRO A 252 1.45 -6.50 15.17
CA PRO A 252 0.88 -7.80 15.47
C PRO A 252 0.37 -7.83 16.92
N ILE A 253 -0.82 -8.37 17.10
CA ILE A 253 -1.43 -8.63 18.40
C ILE A 253 -1.80 -10.11 18.47
N LYS A 254 -2.08 -10.63 19.67
CA LYS A 254 -2.25 -12.07 19.92
C LYS A 254 -3.16 -12.79 18.92
N ASN A 255 -4.23 -12.11 18.48
CA ASN A 255 -5.24 -12.67 17.59
C ASN A 255 -5.43 -11.83 16.31
N GLY A 256 -4.40 -11.11 15.85
CA GLY A 256 -4.61 -10.21 14.71
C GLY A 256 -3.52 -9.18 14.51
N GLU A 257 -3.87 -8.07 13.90
CA GLU A 257 -2.98 -6.94 13.67
C GLU A 257 -3.72 -5.60 13.79
N LEU A 258 -2.97 -4.58 14.18
CA LEU A 258 -3.39 -3.19 14.17
C LEU A 258 -2.45 -2.41 13.26
N ASN A 259 -3.01 -1.61 12.37
CA ASN A 259 -2.25 -0.70 11.53
C ASN A 259 -2.82 0.72 11.64
N PHE A 260 -1.96 1.71 11.50
CA PHE A 260 -2.38 3.10 11.38
C PHE A 260 -1.42 3.90 10.52
N THR A 261 -1.93 4.96 9.92
CA THR A 261 -1.15 5.91 9.13
C THR A 261 -1.62 7.33 9.44
N LEU A 262 -0.67 8.26 9.51
CA LEU A 262 -0.90 9.69 9.65
C LEU A 262 0.04 10.45 8.71
N GLY A 263 -0.52 11.16 7.74
CA GLY A 263 0.22 11.89 6.72
C GLY A 263 -0.15 13.37 6.70
N LEU A 264 0.86 14.23 6.79
CA LEU A 264 0.73 15.66 6.54
C LEU A 264 1.23 15.97 5.14
N LEU A 265 0.44 16.71 4.38
CA LEU A 265 0.73 17.10 3.01
C LEU A 265 0.62 18.62 2.88
N ARG A 266 1.57 19.23 2.16
CA ARG A 266 1.54 20.63 1.76
C ARG A 266 1.79 20.70 0.26
N ASN A 267 0.88 21.31 -0.47
CA ASN A 267 1.12 21.56 -1.88
C ASN A 267 2.04 22.76 -2.08
N ILE A 268 3.00 22.62 -3.01
CA ILE A 268 3.91 23.69 -3.41
C ILE A 268 3.31 24.39 -4.65
N PRO A 269 2.92 25.66 -4.55
CA PRO A 269 2.44 26.42 -5.71
C PRO A 269 3.56 26.64 -6.74
N GLY A 270 3.20 26.66 -8.02
CA GLY A 270 4.11 26.99 -9.11
C GLY A 270 3.99 26.05 -10.29
N GLY A 271 4.75 26.31 -11.35
CA GLY A 271 4.65 25.58 -12.61
C GLY A 271 3.42 25.97 -13.45
N THR A 272 3.29 25.31 -14.60
CA THR A 272 2.14 25.48 -15.51
C THR A 272 0.88 24.92 -14.85
N ASP A 273 -0.21 25.70 -14.87
CA ASP A 273 -1.49 25.37 -14.25
C ASP A 273 -1.42 25.10 -12.74
N GLY A 274 -0.36 25.56 -12.06
CA GLY A 274 -0.09 25.26 -10.66
C GLY A 274 -0.14 26.47 -9.72
N ASN A 275 -0.64 27.63 -10.18
CA ASN A 275 -0.75 28.84 -9.37
C ASN A 275 -2.17 29.00 -8.78
N SER A 276 -2.34 29.90 -7.81
CA SER A 276 -3.65 30.05 -7.14
C SER A 276 -4.76 30.58 -8.05
N ALA A 277 -4.44 31.32 -9.12
CA ALA A 277 -5.45 31.74 -10.09
C ALA A 277 -5.96 30.55 -10.92
N ASP A 278 -5.08 29.60 -11.25
CA ASP A 278 -5.47 28.35 -11.92
C ASP A 278 -6.40 27.51 -11.04
N PHE A 279 -6.04 27.34 -9.77
CA PHE A 279 -6.86 26.63 -8.79
C PHE A 279 -8.22 27.31 -8.59
N ASN A 280 -8.23 28.64 -8.46
CA ASN A 280 -9.47 29.40 -8.28
C ASN A 280 -10.38 29.35 -9.52
N ALA A 281 -9.79 29.26 -10.73
CA ALA A 281 -10.53 29.08 -11.97
C ALA A 281 -11.13 27.68 -12.09
N VAL A 282 -10.48 26.64 -11.55
CA VAL A 282 -11.06 25.29 -11.43
C VAL A 282 -12.16 25.23 -10.37
N ARG A 283 -11.92 25.88 -9.22
CA ARG A 283 -12.88 25.93 -8.12
C ARG A 283 -12.72 27.22 -7.32
N SER A 284 -13.79 28.00 -7.26
CA SER A 284 -13.85 29.23 -6.48
C SER A 284 -13.40 29.01 -5.03
N GLY A 285 -12.47 29.85 -4.57
CA GLY A 285 -11.92 29.79 -3.21
C GLY A 285 -10.85 28.71 -2.99
N ALA A 286 -10.52 27.90 -3.99
CA ALA A 286 -9.38 26.99 -3.93
C ALA A 286 -8.06 27.77 -4.09
N LYS A 287 -7.07 27.42 -3.28
CA LYS A 287 -5.72 28.00 -3.34
C LYS A 287 -4.70 26.93 -3.65
N ALA A 288 -3.64 27.29 -4.37
CA ALA A 288 -2.58 26.36 -4.70
C ALA A 288 -1.83 25.87 -3.45
N SER A 289 -1.70 26.69 -2.41
CA SER A 289 -0.94 26.32 -1.21
C SER A 289 -1.80 25.63 -0.15
N TYR A 290 -2.52 24.58 -0.51
CA TYR A 290 -3.38 23.86 0.44
C TYR A 290 -2.57 22.95 1.37
N THR A 291 -3.09 22.71 2.57
CA THR A 291 -2.57 21.74 3.52
C THR A 291 -3.62 20.68 3.81
N LEU A 292 -3.19 19.43 3.88
CA LEU A 292 -4.06 18.28 4.05
C LEU A 292 -3.49 17.34 5.11
N LEU A 293 -4.36 16.83 5.97
CA LEU A 293 -4.07 15.71 6.85
C LEU A 293 -4.80 14.48 6.31
N ARG A 294 -4.08 13.39 6.05
CA ARG A 294 -4.64 12.08 5.72
C ARG A 294 -4.37 11.12 6.86
N TYR A 295 -5.34 10.31 7.21
CA TYR A 295 -5.20 9.35 8.30
C TYR A 295 -5.96 8.07 8.00
N SER A 296 -5.43 6.95 8.45
CA SER A 296 -6.12 5.67 8.38
C SER A 296 -5.81 4.83 9.62
N ALA A 297 -6.74 3.97 9.97
CA ALA A 297 -6.58 2.97 11.01
C ALA A 297 -7.29 1.68 10.60
N GLY A 298 -6.64 0.55 10.84
CA GLY A 298 -7.15 -0.77 10.51
C GLY A 298 -6.93 -1.74 11.65
N MET A 299 -7.89 -2.65 11.81
CA MET A 299 -7.81 -3.76 12.76
C MET A 299 -8.36 -5.02 12.11
N ASN A 300 -7.54 -6.07 12.07
CA ASN A 300 -7.96 -7.40 11.69
C ASN A 300 -7.85 -8.31 12.92
N LEU A 301 -8.94 -8.96 13.31
CA LEU A 301 -9.00 -9.87 14.46
C LEU A 301 -9.55 -11.23 14.02
N SER A 302 -8.97 -12.29 14.56
CA SER A 302 -9.48 -13.65 14.47
C SER A 302 -10.04 -14.09 15.82
N PHE A 303 -11.23 -14.70 15.82
CA PHE A 303 -11.90 -15.22 17.01
C PHE A 303 -11.93 -16.75 17.00
N ALA A 304 -12.58 -17.31 18.02
CA ALA A 304 -12.80 -18.75 18.12
C ALA A 304 -13.50 -19.30 16.87
N LYS A 305 -13.11 -20.52 16.47
CA LYS A 305 -13.66 -21.21 15.30
C LYS A 305 -13.42 -20.49 13.97
N ASP A 306 -12.32 -19.75 13.82
CA ASP A 306 -11.90 -19.13 12.54
C ASP A 306 -12.84 -18.01 12.02
N TRP A 307 -13.67 -17.42 12.89
CA TRP A 307 -14.36 -16.17 12.58
C TRP A 307 -13.36 -15.00 12.52
N GLN A 308 -13.57 -14.02 11.65
CA GLN A 308 -12.69 -12.85 11.55
C GLN A 308 -13.50 -11.55 11.55
N LEU A 309 -12.96 -10.49 12.14
CA LEU A 309 -13.46 -9.11 12.07
C LEU A 309 -12.40 -8.23 11.44
N ARG A 310 -12.81 -7.45 10.44
CA ARG A 310 -12.02 -6.38 9.87
C ARG A 310 -12.73 -5.06 10.09
N LEU A 311 -12.03 -4.13 10.72
CA LEU A 311 -12.44 -2.73 10.82
C LEU A 311 -11.40 -1.88 10.09
N ALA A 312 -11.86 -0.97 9.25
CA ALA A 312 -11.01 0.01 8.58
C ALA A 312 -11.64 1.39 8.64
N ALA A 313 -10.83 2.41 8.87
CA ALA A 313 -11.21 3.81 8.79
C ALA A 313 -10.20 4.57 7.94
N ASN A 314 -10.68 5.40 7.01
CA ASN A 314 -9.86 6.23 6.13
C ASN A 314 -10.42 7.64 6.12
N GLY A 315 -9.58 8.64 6.36
CA GLY A 315 -10.03 10.01 6.47
C GLY A 315 -9.05 11.03 5.89
N GLN A 316 -9.62 12.18 5.58
CA GLN A 316 -8.93 13.33 5.04
C GLN A 316 -9.51 14.59 5.69
N TYR A 317 -8.65 15.48 6.15
CA TYR A 317 -9.06 16.75 6.75
C TYR A 317 -8.24 17.90 6.18
N THR A 318 -8.93 18.98 5.81
CA THR A 318 -8.34 20.25 5.43
C THR A 318 -9.29 21.40 5.76
N ARG A 319 -8.74 22.60 5.90
CA ARG A 319 -9.51 23.86 5.99
C ARG A 319 -9.64 24.55 4.64
N ASP A 320 -8.99 24.01 3.61
CA ASP A 320 -8.89 24.61 2.29
C ASP A 320 -9.93 24.00 1.35
N ALA A 321 -10.39 24.77 0.37
CA ALA A 321 -11.11 24.21 -0.77
C ALA A 321 -10.10 23.56 -1.72
N LEU A 322 -10.36 22.31 -2.10
CA LEU A 322 -9.50 21.49 -2.95
C LEU A 322 -10.05 21.39 -4.37
N VAL A 323 -9.14 21.24 -5.33
CA VAL A 323 -9.52 20.86 -6.70
C VAL A 323 -10.03 19.40 -6.72
N PRO A 324 -10.91 19.03 -7.67
CA PRO A 324 -11.59 17.72 -7.65
C PRO A 324 -10.68 16.49 -7.53
N GLY A 325 -9.51 16.54 -8.19
CA GLY A 325 -8.52 15.45 -8.13
C GLY A 325 -7.90 15.24 -6.74
N GLU A 326 -7.96 16.22 -5.85
CA GLU A 326 -7.38 16.14 -4.49
C GLU A 326 -8.44 15.97 -3.39
N GLN A 327 -9.73 16.02 -3.74
CA GLN A 327 -10.83 15.80 -2.82
C GLN A 327 -10.83 14.36 -2.25
N PHE A 328 -11.38 14.24 -1.05
CA PHE A 328 -11.75 12.97 -0.45
C PHE A 328 -12.90 12.36 -1.26
N GLY A 329 -12.73 11.12 -1.70
CA GLY A 329 -13.71 10.38 -2.46
C GLY A 329 -14.23 9.18 -1.67
N ALA A 330 -15.54 8.95 -1.71
CA ALA A 330 -16.20 7.79 -1.11
C ALA A 330 -17.30 7.25 -2.02
N GLY A 331 -17.58 5.95 -1.89
CA GLY A 331 -18.44 5.18 -2.79
C GLY A 331 -17.63 4.29 -3.73
N GLY A 332 -18.14 3.08 -3.98
CA GLY A 332 -17.46 2.08 -4.83
C GLY A 332 -17.15 0.78 -4.10
N ALA A 333 -16.59 -0.19 -4.82
CA ALA A 333 -16.34 -1.54 -4.34
C ALA A 333 -15.32 -1.61 -3.18
N SER A 334 -14.38 -0.67 -3.14
CA SER A 334 -13.36 -0.55 -2.09
C SER A 334 -13.70 0.49 -1.01
N SER A 335 -14.83 1.18 -1.17
CA SER A 335 -15.23 2.29 -0.30
C SER A 335 -16.56 2.03 0.40
N VAL A 336 -17.66 2.63 -0.06
CA VAL A 336 -19.01 2.36 0.41
C VAL A 336 -19.70 1.56 -0.68
N ARG A 337 -19.80 0.24 -0.48
CA ARG A 337 -20.42 -0.67 -1.45
C ARG A 337 -21.89 -0.31 -1.65
N GLY A 338 -22.46 -0.57 -2.82
CA GLY A 338 -23.81 -0.09 -3.18
C GLY A 338 -23.84 1.23 -3.95
N PHE A 339 -22.72 1.96 -3.96
CA PHE A 339 -22.52 3.21 -4.72
C PHE A 339 -21.53 2.99 -5.87
N ASN A 340 -21.57 3.90 -6.85
CA ASN A 340 -20.55 3.98 -7.89
C ASN A 340 -19.23 4.49 -7.30
N GLU A 341 -18.12 4.24 -8.01
CA GLU A 341 -16.80 4.74 -7.63
C GLU A 341 -16.83 6.25 -7.45
N ARG A 342 -16.36 6.71 -6.28
CA ARG A 342 -16.18 8.14 -5.95
C ARG A 342 -17.47 8.98 -6.06
N GLU A 343 -18.64 8.38 -5.84
CA GLU A 343 -19.95 9.05 -5.94
C GLU A 343 -20.12 10.24 -4.97
N LEU A 344 -19.46 10.20 -3.81
CA LEU A 344 -19.31 11.32 -2.90
C LEU A 344 -17.88 11.88 -2.96
N ALA A 345 -17.69 13.11 -3.43
CA ALA A 345 -16.39 13.77 -3.48
C ALA A 345 -16.42 15.17 -2.85
N ASN A 346 -15.59 15.42 -1.82
CA ASN A 346 -15.53 16.70 -1.10
C ASN A 346 -14.17 16.92 -0.40
N ASP A 347 -13.94 18.07 0.22
CA ASP A 347 -12.60 18.46 0.73
C ASP A 347 -12.10 17.60 1.88
N SER A 348 -12.99 17.36 2.84
CA SER A 348 -12.72 16.56 4.03
C SER A 348 -13.74 15.44 4.15
N GLY A 349 -13.35 14.33 4.77
CA GLY A 349 -14.26 13.23 5.01
C GLY A 349 -13.64 12.10 5.82
N LEU A 350 -14.51 11.16 6.19
CA LEU A 350 -14.19 9.96 6.93
C LEU A 350 -15.04 8.81 6.37
N GLN A 351 -14.40 7.71 6.04
CA GLN A 351 -15.03 6.45 5.68
C GLN A 351 -14.70 5.40 6.74
N ILE A 352 -15.67 4.54 7.04
CA ILE A 352 -15.54 3.39 7.93
C ILE A 352 -16.11 2.15 7.22
N ASN A 353 -15.38 1.04 7.32
CA ASN A 353 -15.82 -0.28 6.90
C ASN A 353 -15.74 -1.23 8.08
N ALA A 354 -16.80 -2.01 8.28
CA ALA A 354 -16.86 -3.08 9.26
C ALA A 354 -17.29 -4.37 8.56
N GLU A 355 -16.48 -5.42 8.66
CA GLU A 355 -16.71 -6.69 7.98
C GLU A 355 -16.52 -7.85 8.95
N VAL A 356 -17.49 -8.77 8.96
CA VAL A 356 -17.40 -10.03 9.71
C VAL A 356 -17.35 -11.17 8.72
N TYR A 357 -16.32 -12.00 8.83
CA TYR A 357 -16.08 -13.14 7.96
C TYR A 357 -16.43 -14.43 8.68
N SER A 358 -17.19 -15.28 8.00
CA SER A 358 -17.43 -16.65 8.45
C SER A 358 -16.13 -17.46 8.48
N PRO A 359 -16.13 -18.61 9.18
CA PRO A 359 -15.11 -19.64 9.01
C PRO A 359 -15.05 -20.11 7.55
N ASN A 360 -13.94 -20.73 7.16
CA ASN A 360 -13.86 -21.39 5.86
C ASN A 360 -14.90 -22.53 5.76
N TRP A 361 -15.76 -22.50 4.75
CA TRP A 361 -16.79 -23.52 4.50
C TRP A 361 -16.55 -24.36 3.25
N CYS A 362 -15.49 -24.06 2.49
CA CYS A 362 -15.06 -24.88 1.35
C CYS A 362 -13.98 -25.88 1.77
N ASN A 363 -14.06 -27.08 1.21
CA ASN A 363 -13.01 -28.09 1.26
C ASN A 363 -12.13 -27.99 0.02
N ASN A 364 -10.95 -28.59 0.08
CA ASN A 364 -10.03 -28.70 -1.06
C ASN A 364 -10.68 -29.47 -2.22
N ILE A 365 -10.31 -29.10 -3.45
CA ILE A 365 -10.72 -29.80 -4.68
C ILE A 365 -9.52 -30.63 -5.15
N GLY A 366 -9.56 -31.93 -4.90
CA GLY A 366 -8.38 -32.80 -5.05
C GLY A 366 -7.24 -32.32 -4.14
N GLU A 367 -6.06 -32.12 -4.72
CA GLU A 367 -4.89 -31.54 -4.01
C GLU A 367 -4.90 -30.01 -3.96
N THR A 368 -5.84 -29.35 -4.63
CA THR A 368 -5.89 -27.88 -4.71
C THR A 368 -6.56 -27.31 -3.46
N PRO A 369 -5.86 -26.51 -2.63
CA PRO A 369 -6.47 -25.86 -1.49
C PRO A 369 -7.52 -24.85 -1.94
N VAL A 370 -8.71 -24.88 -1.32
CA VAL A 370 -9.78 -23.90 -1.60
C VAL A 370 -10.29 -23.33 -0.29
N GLN A 371 -10.42 -22.01 -0.25
CA GLN A 371 -11.02 -21.30 0.86
C GLN A 371 -12.21 -20.48 0.37
N CYS A 372 -13.31 -20.56 1.08
CA CYS A 372 -14.50 -19.76 0.84
C CYS A 372 -15.01 -19.18 2.14
N ARG A 373 -15.36 -17.89 2.15
CA ARG A 373 -15.93 -17.21 3.33
C ARG A 373 -17.11 -16.37 2.93
N LEU A 374 -18.15 -16.38 3.75
CA LEU A 374 -19.23 -15.39 3.69
C LEU A 374 -18.82 -14.17 4.49
N VAL A 375 -19.25 -13.00 4.04
CA VAL A 375 -18.97 -11.71 4.68
C VAL A 375 -20.29 -11.01 4.94
N LEU A 376 -20.47 -10.49 6.15
CA LEU A 376 -21.47 -9.47 6.45
C LEU A 376 -20.73 -8.15 6.63
N PHE A 377 -21.20 -7.09 5.97
CA PHE A 377 -20.54 -5.79 6.06
C PHE A 377 -21.49 -4.63 6.32
N TYR A 378 -20.92 -3.59 6.92
CA TYR A 378 -21.48 -2.25 7.04
C TYR A 378 -20.42 -1.25 6.57
N ASP A 379 -20.80 -0.39 5.64
CA ASP A 379 -19.95 0.69 5.14
C ASP A 379 -20.62 2.05 5.36
N GLY A 380 -19.85 3.06 5.71
CA GLY A 380 -20.35 4.42 5.84
C GLY A 380 -19.28 5.45 5.52
N ALA A 381 -19.68 6.57 4.94
CA ALA A 381 -18.79 7.70 4.73
C ALA A 381 -19.51 9.03 4.97
N TYR A 382 -18.80 9.96 5.58
CA TYR A 382 -19.17 11.35 5.75
C TYR A 382 -18.19 12.21 4.95
N ALA A 383 -18.68 13.25 4.29
CA ALA A 383 -17.82 14.24 3.66
C ALA A 383 -18.39 15.66 3.80
N SER A 384 -17.49 16.64 3.84
CA SER A 384 -17.80 18.06 4.02
C SER A 384 -17.03 18.95 3.05
N ARG A 385 -17.71 19.97 2.57
CA ARG A 385 -17.23 20.96 1.60
C ARG A 385 -16.84 22.25 2.29
N ASN A 386 -15.61 22.69 2.06
CA ASN A 386 -15.13 24.00 2.45
C ASN A 386 -15.51 25.04 1.39
N ASN A 387 -15.83 26.26 1.83
CA ASN A 387 -16.24 27.38 0.96
C ASN A 387 -17.39 27.01 0.00
N ALA A 388 -18.43 26.35 0.52
CA ALA A 388 -19.61 25.99 -0.27
C ALA A 388 -20.32 27.24 -0.80
N LEU A 389 -20.65 27.24 -2.09
CA LEU A 389 -21.42 28.31 -2.73
C LEU A 389 -22.92 28.14 -2.47
N ALA A 390 -23.70 29.19 -2.70
CA ALA A 390 -25.16 29.11 -2.58
C ALA A 390 -25.73 28.02 -3.50
N GLY A 391 -26.47 27.07 -2.91
CA GLY A 391 -27.04 25.91 -3.61
C GLY A 391 -26.16 24.66 -3.62
N GLU A 392 -24.90 24.73 -3.16
CA GLU A 392 -24.06 23.55 -2.99
C GLU A 392 -24.35 22.84 -1.66
N GLN A 393 -24.32 21.51 -1.66
CA GLN A 393 -24.46 20.72 -0.46
C GLN A 393 -23.17 20.76 0.37
N GLU A 394 -23.23 21.35 1.56
CA GLU A 394 -22.06 21.49 2.44
C GLU A 394 -21.60 20.14 3.01
N ARG A 395 -22.54 19.24 3.34
CA ARG A 395 -22.26 17.97 4.02
C ARG A 395 -23.14 16.86 3.49
N ALA A 396 -22.57 15.67 3.38
CA ALA A 396 -23.30 14.46 3.00
C ALA A 396 -22.76 13.25 3.75
N THR A 397 -23.66 12.32 4.05
CA THR A 397 -23.33 11.02 4.65
C THR A 397 -23.97 9.92 3.83
N ILE A 398 -23.18 8.99 3.33
CA ILE A 398 -23.64 7.79 2.64
C ILE A 398 -23.41 6.55 3.48
N GLY A 399 -24.21 5.51 3.30
CA GLY A 399 -24.02 4.25 4.01
C GLY A 399 -24.77 3.07 3.41
N SER A 400 -24.23 1.89 3.63
CA SER A 400 -24.76 0.62 3.13
C SER A 400 -24.51 -0.55 4.07
N VAL A 401 -25.30 -1.60 3.88
CA VAL A 401 -25.07 -2.92 4.47
C VAL A 401 -25.10 -3.96 3.38
N GLY A 402 -24.45 -5.10 3.58
CA GLY A 402 -24.50 -6.11 2.55
C GLY A 402 -23.86 -7.44 2.91
N LEU A 403 -23.95 -8.33 1.93
CA LEU A 403 -23.43 -9.69 2.00
C LEU A 403 -22.36 -9.85 0.93
N GLY A 404 -21.26 -10.49 1.32
CA GLY A 404 -20.15 -10.79 0.44
C GLY A 404 -19.82 -12.27 0.43
N TRP A 405 -19.20 -12.71 -0.66
CA TRP A 405 -18.53 -13.99 -0.76
C TRP A 405 -17.09 -13.74 -1.17
N ARG A 406 -16.17 -14.47 -0.57
CA ARG A 406 -14.74 -14.47 -0.89
C ARG A 406 -14.33 -15.89 -1.21
N PHE A 407 -13.55 -16.07 -2.26
CA PHE A 407 -12.95 -17.34 -2.59
C PHE A 407 -11.47 -17.18 -2.93
N LEU A 408 -10.67 -18.17 -2.54
CA LEU A 408 -9.26 -18.30 -2.87
C LEU A 408 -8.99 -19.75 -3.24
N MET A 409 -8.40 -19.98 -4.40
CA MET A 409 -8.04 -21.30 -4.92
C MET A 409 -6.53 -21.34 -5.14
N SER A 410 -5.85 -22.19 -4.38
CA SER A 410 -4.40 -22.23 -4.26
C SER A 410 -3.85 -20.84 -3.87
N ARG A 411 -2.82 -20.38 -4.58
CA ARG A 411 -2.26 -19.02 -4.49
C ARG A 411 -2.52 -18.18 -5.75
N TYR A 412 -3.14 -18.77 -6.77
CA TYR A 412 -3.18 -18.21 -8.12
C TYR A 412 -4.50 -17.53 -8.44
N LEU A 413 -5.63 -18.03 -7.95
CA LEU A 413 -6.95 -17.50 -8.29
C LEU A 413 -7.67 -17.05 -7.03
N SER A 414 -8.09 -15.79 -6.99
CA SER A 414 -8.92 -15.22 -5.93
C SER A 414 -10.12 -14.52 -6.52
N GLY A 415 -11.20 -14.41 -5.76
CA GLY A 415 -12.28 -13.51 -6.13
C GLY A 415 -13.22 -13.16 -5.01
N GLN A 416 -14.02 -12.15 -5.31
CA GLN A 416 -14.98 -11.56 -4.41
C GLN A 416 -16.25 -11.19 -5.17
N ILE A 417 -17.39 -11.37 -4.51
CA ILE A 417 -18.69 -10.87 -4.93
C ILE A 417 -19.31 -10.20 -3.72
N ASP A 418 -19.80 -8.97 -3.89
CA ASP A 418 -20.43 -8.20 -2.84
C ASP A 418 -21.78 -7.68 -3.33
N TRP A 419 -22.84 -7.93 -2.56
CA TRP A 419 -24.13 -7.32 -2.77
C TRP A 419 -24.36 -6.27 -1.67
N GLY A 420 -24.39 -4.99 -2.06
CA GLY A 420 -24.61 -3.86 -1.17
C GLY A 420 -26.01 -3.27 -1.31
N HIS A 421 -26.68 -3.05 -0.18
CA HIS A 421 -27.95 -2.34 -0.05
C HIS A 421 -27.72 -0.98 0.59
N VAL A 422 -28.06 0.08 -0.14
CA VAL A 422 -27.92 1.46 0.34
C VAL A 422 -28.98 1.78 1.40
N ILE A 423 -28.54 2.14 2.60
CA ILE A 423 -29.40 2.53 3.73
C ILE A 423 -29.43 4.04 3.97
N ASN A 424 -28.46 4.78 3.44
CA ASN A 424 -28.44 6.24 3.47
C ASN A 424 -27.82 6.78 2.18
N THR A 425 -28.58 7.54 1.40
CA THR A 425 -28.15 8.11 0.11
C THR A 425 -27.44 9.46 0.25
N GLY A 426 -27.43 10.07 1.45
CA GLY A 426 -26.76 11.34 1.69
C GLY A 426 -27.30 12.54 0.92
N GLY A 427 -28.54 12.46 0.40
CA GLY A 427 -29.13 13.50 -0.45
C GLY A 427 -28.64 13.49 -1.90
N ILE A 428 -27.80 12.51 -2.27
CA ILE A 428 -27.37 12.31 -3.67
C ILE A 428 -28.60 11.88 -4.48
N ALA A 429 -28.84 12.56 -5.61
CA ALA A 429 -30.02 12.36 -6.43
C ALA A 429 -30.11 10.92 -6.97
N GLY A 430 -30.97 10.10 -6.35
CA GLY A 430 -31.21 8.72 -6.74
C GLY A 430 -32.04 7.97 -5.70
N LYS A 431 -32.81 6.95 -6.13
CA LYS A 431 -33.44 6.00 -5.21
C LYS A 431 -32.36 5.11 -4.58
N ALA A 432 -32.61 4.58 -3.37
CA ALA A 432 -31.79 3.51 -2.81
C ALA A 432 -31.65 2.39 -3.85
N LYS A 433 -30.42 2.06 -4.21
CA LYS A 433 -30.08 1.04 -5.20
C LYS A 433 -29.38 -0.11 -4.53
N ASN A 434 -29.65 -1.30 -5.01
CA ASN A 434 -28.81 -2.46 -4.73
C ASN A 434 -27.76 -2.52 -5.83
N GLN A 435 -26.49 -2.70 -5.46
CA GLN A 435 -25.42 -2.89 -6.43
C GLN A 435 -24.63 -4.14 -6.08
N MET A 436 -24.31 -4.91 -7.12
CA MET A 436 -23.41 -6.03 -7.02
C MET A 436 -22.04 -5.60 -7.53
N HIS A 437 -21.01 -5.86 -6.75
CA HIS A 437 -19.62 -5.70 -7.10
C HIS A 437 -18.97 -7.07 -7.23
N PHE A 438 -18.13 -7.28 -8.24
CA PHE A 438 -17.30 -8.47 -8.33
C PHE A 438 -15.86 -8.09 -8.66
N LYS A 439 -14.92 -8.90 -8.20
CA LYS A 439 -13.53 -8.86 -8.62
C LYS A 439 -12.96 -10.26 -8.64
N VAL A 440 -12.22 -10.61 -9.68
CA VAL A 440 -11.50 -11.88 -9.82
C VAL A 440 -10.06 -11.53 -10.18
N ASN A 441 -9.10 -12.11 -9.47
CA ASN A 441 -7.68 -11.94 -9.77
C ASN A 441 -7.04 -13.30 -10.06
N LEU A 442 -6.26 -13.34 -11.12
CA LEU A 442 -5.35 -14.41 -11.47
C LEU A 442 -3.92 -13.90 -11.31
N SER A 443 -3.07 -14.64 -10.63
CA SER A 443 -1.63 -14.39 -10.53
C SER A 443 -0.89 -15.67 -10.91
N TYR A 444 0.21 -15.54 -11.63
CA TYR A 444 1.12 -16.62 -12.00
C TYR A 444 2.58 -16.24 -11.75
#